data_AF-A0A2E5JLK8-F1
#
_entry.id   AF-A0A2E5JLK8-F1
#
_cell.length_a   1.000
_cell.length_b   1.000
_cell.length_c   1.000
_cell.angle_alpha   90.00
_cell.angle_beta   90.00
_cell.angle_gamma   90.00
#
_symmetry.space_group_name_H-M   'P 1'
#
loop_
_entity.id
_entity.type
_entity.pdbx_description
1 polymer ?
#
loop_
_entity_poly.entity_id
_entity_poly.type
_entity_poly.pdbx_seq_one_letter_code
_entity_poly.pdbx_strand_id
1 'polypeptide(L)' 'MNTKIYDLDMDWIVTTYDAEDNIIESWTICNRTESQAEKEAMSDAALHNVADWSMMPACNGGAL' A
#
# COMPACT_ATOMS: atom_id res chain seq x y z
N MET A 1 12.07 -0.07 28.41
CA MET A 1 11.95 -0.82 27.14
C MET A 1 11.45 0.16 26.10
N ASN A 2 12.27 0.53 25.12
CA ASN A 2 11.85 1.39 24.00
C ASN A 2 11.18 0.50 22.96
N THR A 3 9.85 0.44 23.01
CA THR A 3 9.05 -0.28 22.02
C THR A 3 9.16 0.43 20.69
N LYS A 4 9.90 -0.19 19.79
CA LYS A 4 9.94 0.07 18.35
C LYS A 4 8.52 0.34 17.83
N ILE A 5 8.27 1.56 17.34
CA ILE A 5 7.05 1.94 16.60
C ILE A 5 7.19 1.37 15.17
N TYR A 6 7.42 0.07 15.05
CA TYR A 6 7.61 -0.60 13.77
C TYR A 6 6.73 -1.83 13.81
N ASP A 7 5.76 -1.89 12.90
CA ASP A 7 4.72 -2.91 12.76
C ASP A 7 3.48 -2.77 13.66
N LEU A 8 2.79 -1.62 13.59
CA LEU A 8 1.35 -1.61 13.87
C LEU A 8 0.62 -2.05 12.60
N ASP A 9 -0.30 -3.00 12.74
CA ASP A 9 -1.22 -3.35 11.67
C ASP A 9 -2.04 -2.11 11.31
N MET A 10 -1.99 -1.70 10.05
CA MET A 10 -2.76 -0.59 9.53
C MET A 10 -3.24 -0.89 8.12
N ASP A 11 -4.06 0.02 7.59
CA ASP A 11 -4.55 -0.08 6.23
C ASP A 11 -3.57 0.65 5.30
N TRP A 12 -3.37 0.12 4.10
CA TRP A 12 -2.44 0.62 3.09
C TRP A 12 -3.17 0.85 1.78
N ILE A 13 -3.00 2.02 1.18
CA ILE A 13 -3.52 2.32 -0.15
C ILE A 13 -2.41 2.05 -1.14
N VAL A 14 -2.68 1.16 -2.08
CA VAL A 14 -1.82 0.89 -3.23
C VAL A 14 -2.44 1.56 -4.44
N THR A 15 -1.61 2.28 -5.20
CA THR A 15 -1.99 2.92 -6.46
C THR A 15 -1.01 2.49 -7.54
N THR A 16 -1.53 2.05 -8.68
CA THR A 16 -0.74 1.63 -9.84
C THR A 16 -0.80 2.65 -10.96
N TYR A 17 0.29 2.76 -11.72
CA TYR A 17 0.46 3.73 -12.79
C TYR A 17 0.85 3.05 -14.11
N ASP A 18 0.37 3.62 -15.21
CA ASP A 18 0.85 3.28 -16.55
C ASP A 18 2.17 4.02 -16.86
N ALA A 19 2.72 3.78 -18.06
CA ALA A 19 3.98 4.39 -18.47
C ALA A 19 3.91 5.91 -18.69
N GLU A 20 2.71 6.50 -18.67
CA GLU A 20 2.47 7.94 -18.78
C GLU A 20 2.10 8.57 -17.42
N ASP A 21 2.35 7.85 -16.32
CA ASP A 21 2.02 8.24 -14.94
C ASP A 21 0.50 8.40 -14.69
N ASN A 22 -0.36 7.83 -15.54
CA ASN A 22 -1.80 7.82 -15.27
C ASN A 22 -2.14 6.71 -14.28
N ILE A 23 -3.02 7.01 -13.32
CA ILE A 23 -3.54 6.02 -12.39
C ILE A 23 -4.36 4.98 -13.17
N ILE A 24 -3.97 3.71 -13.05
CA ILE A 24 -4.73 2.58 -13.59
C ILE A 24 -5.78 2.15 -12.57
N GLU A 25 -5.34 1.88 -11.34
CA GLU A 25 -6.18 1.37 -10.27
C GLU A 25 -5.65 1.79 -8.89
N SER A 26 -6.53 1.77 -7.90
CA SER A 26 -6.13 1.87 -6.49
C SER A 26 -6.98 0.95 -5.63
N TRP A 27 -6.34 0.27 -4.68
CA TRP A 27 -7.02 -0.61 -3.73
C TRP A 27 -6.42 -0.46 -2.33
N THR A 28 -7.13 -1.01 -1.34
CA THR A 28 -6.73 -0.96 0.06
C THR A 28 -6.38 -2.35 0.57
N ILE A 29 -5.20 -2.49 1.17
CA ILE A 29 -4.76 -3.67 1.91
C ILE A 29 -4.96 -3.38 3.39
N CYS A 30 -5.94 -4.04 4.00
CA CYS A 30 -6.34 -3.77 5.38
C CYS A 30 -5.59 -4.60 6.42
N ASN A 31 -5.37 -4.02 7.60
CA ASN A 31 -4.83 -4.69 8.79
C ASN A 31 -3.57 -5.52 8.47
N ARG A 32 -2.57 -4.85 7.92
CA ARG A 32 -1.27 -5.41 7.59
C ARG A 32 -0.14 -4.55 8.10
N THR A 33 0.97 -5.20 8.42
CA THR A 33 2.24 -4.49 8.53
C THR A 33 2.69 -4.03 7.15
N GLU A 34 3.59 -3.04 7.10
CA GLU A 34 4.15 -2.52 5.85
C GLU A 34 4.73 -3.65 4.99
N SER A 35 5.52 -4.54 5.60
CA SER A 35 6.16 -5.64 4.88
C SER A 35 5.18 -6.69 4.34
N GLN A 36 4.04 -6.89 5.01
CA GLN A 36 3.00 -7.77 4.49
C GLN A 36 2.24 -7.10 3.33
N ALA A 37 1.89 -5.83 3.50
CA ALA A 37 1.21 -5.05 2.47
C ALA A 37 2.06 -4.93 1.20
N GLU A 38 3.37 -4.71 1.34
CA GLU A 38 4.31 -4.63 0.20
C GLU A 38 4.35 -5.95 -0.60
N LYS A 39 4.35 -7.10 0.09
CA LYS A 39 4.34 -8.42 -0.57
C LYS A 39 3.04 -8.68 -1.32
N GLU A 40 1.91 -8.32 -0.72
CA GLU A 40 0.60 -8.43 -1.36
C GLU A 40 0.51 -7.49 -2.57
N ALA A 41 0.92 -6.22 -2.40
CA ALA A 41 0.95 -5.20 -3.45
C ALA A 41 1.83 -5.61 -4.64
N MET A 42 3.02 -6.14 -4.40
CA MET A 42 3.92 -6.61 -5.48
C MET A 42 3.33 -7.79 -6.26
N SER A 43 2.70 -8.73 -5.56
CA SER A 43 2.08 -9.90 -6.20
C SER A 43 0.98 -9.47 -7.17
N ASP A 44 0.16 -8.50 -6.75
CA ASP A 44 -0.94 -8.00 -7.57
C ASP A 44 -0.45 -7.05 -8.68
N ALA A 45 0.48 -6.14 -8.39
CA ALA A 45 1.07 -5.26 -9.41
C ALA A 45 1.72 -6.05 -10.56
N ALA A 46 2.38 -7.17 -10.25
CA ALA A 46 2.98 -8.05 -11.25
C ALA A 46 1.95 -8.70 -12.19
N LEU A 47 0.73 -8.95 -11.73
CA LEU A 47 -0.35 -9.51 -12.55
C LEU A 47 -0.92 -8.49 -13.54
N HIS A 48 -0.85 -7.19 -13.20
CA HIS A 48 -1.49 -6.11 -13.97
C HIS A 48 -0.57 -5.44 -15.01
N ASN A 49 0.68 -5.90 -15.16
CA ASN A 49 1.68 -5.35 -16.09
C ASN A 49 1.78 -3.81 -15.98
N VAL A 50 1.86 -3.32 -14.74
CA VAL A 50 1.94 -1.89 -14.42
C VAL A 50 3.36 -1.38 -14.64
N ALA A 51 3.51 -0.11 -15.00
CA ALA A 51 4.83 0.49 -15.19
C ALA A 51 5.45 0.89 -13.84
N ASP A 52 4.61 1.40 -12.93
CA ASP A 52 5.01 1.78 -11.58
C ASP A 52 3.85 1.59 -10.59
N TRP A 53 4.17 1.62 -9.30
CA TRP A 53 3.18 1.57 -8.22
C TRP A 53 3.70 2.26 -6.96
N SER A 54 2.78 2.81 -6.18
CA SER A 54 3.08 3.44 -4.89
C SER A 54 2.20 2.86 -3.79
N MET A 55 2.76 2.71 -2.60
CA MET A 55 2.02 2.31 -1.40
C MET A 55 2.15 3.38 -0.32
N MET A 56 1.02 3.81 0.22
CA MET A 56 0.96 4.79 1.30
C MET A 56 0.11 4.23 2.44
N PRO A 57 0.43 4.50 3.71
CA PRO A 57 -0.47 4.16 4.80
C PRO A 57 -1.78 4.91 4.54
N ALA A 58 -2.89 4.17 4.51
CA ALA A 58 -4.19 4.78 4.58
C ALA A 58 -4.19 5.54 5.91
N CYS A 59 -4.24 6.86 5.85
CA CYS A 59 -4.61 7.62 7.04
C CYS A 59 -5.98 7.09 7.43
N ASN A 60 -6.03 6.18 8.41
CA ASN A 60 -7.21 6.02 9.22
C ASN A 60 -7.40 7.41 9.81
N GLY A 61 -8.31 8.17 9.20
CA GLY A 61 -8.69 9.47 9.69
C GLY A 61 -9.00 9.28 11.15
N GLY A 62 -8.10 9.74 12.01
CA GLY A 62 -8.48 10.13 13.34
C GLY A 62 -9.65 11.07 13.11
N ALA A 63 -10.83 10.61 13.47
CA ALA A 63 -12.03 11.42 13.49
C ALA A 63 -11.69 12.75 14.16
N LEU A 64 -11.83 13.84 13.42
CA LEU A 64 -12.15 15.18 13.92
C LEU A 64 -13.01 15.89 12.88
#